data_AF-A0A529FIU0-F1
#
_entry.id   AF-A0A529FIU0-F1
#
_cell.length_a   1.000
_cell.length_b   1.000
_cell.length_c   1.000
_cell.angle_alpha   90.00
_cell.angle_beta   90.00
_cell.angle_gamma   90.00
#
_symmetry.space_group_name_H-M   'P 1'
#
loop_
_entity.id
_entity.type
_entity.pdbx_description
1 polymer ?
#
loop_
_entity_poly.entity_id
_entity_poly.type
_entity_poly.pdbx_seq_one_letter_code
_entity_poly.pdbx_strand_id
1 'polypeptide(L)' 'ANTLKGQVSKRIFAGNNSTYFVDRDGRTLKVIVQNTGAERLAEGQPVVLSWSPDSTVLIAAG' A
#
# COMPACT_ATOMS: atom_id res chain seq x y z
N ALA A 1 -5.94 -10.98 9.66
CA ALA A 1 -5.34 -10.07 8.68
C ALA A 1 -4.69 -8.91 9.42
N ASN A 2 -3.47 -8.54 9.06
CA ASN A 2 -2.84 -7.31 9.55
C ASN A 2 -3.44 -6.12 8.79
N THR A 3 -3.56 -4.97 9.45
CA THR A 3 -4.10 -3.76 8.80
C THR A 3 -3.35 -2.50 9.19
N LEU A 4 -3.27 -1.55 8.26
CA LEU A 4 -2.74 -0.21 8.49
C LEU A 4 -3.58 0.82 7.74
N LYS A 5 -3.90 1.92 8.42
CA LYS A 5 -4.46 3.13 7.79
C LYS A 5 -3.34 4.01 7.27
N GLY A 6 -3.60 4.71 6.17
CA GLY A 6 -2.72 5.73 5.60
C GLY A 6 -3.43 6.53 4.50
N GLN A 7 -2.67 7.35 3.79
CA GLN A 7 -3.17 8.16 2.68
C GLN A 7 -2.29 7.94 1.45
N VAL A 8 -2.90 7.81 0.26
CA VAL A 8 -2.12 7.72 -0.98
C VAL A 8 -1.40 9.06 -1.20
N SER A 9 -0.07 9.06 -1.17
CA SER A 9 0.75 10.24 -1.40
C SER A 9 1.18 10.36 -2.87
N LYS A 10 1.30 9.23 -3.57
CA LYS A 10 1.63 9.19 -4.99
C LYS A 10 1.11 7.93 -5.66
N ARG A 11 0.73 8.03 -6.93
CA ARG A 11 0.40 6.87 -7.77
C ARG A 11 1.28 6.79 -9.01
N ILE A 12 1.77 5.59 -9.33
CA ILE A 12 2.45 5.29 -10.59
C ILE A 12 1.77 4.10 -11.25
N PHE A 13 1.35 4.27 -12.51
CA PHE A 13 0.81 3.21 -13.33
C PHE A 13 1.94 2.58 -14.19
N ALA A 14 2.04 1.26 -14.18
CA ALA A 14 3.03 0.50 -14.95
C ALA A 14 2.39 -0.76 -15.54
N GLY A 15 1.70 -0.61 -16.67
CA GLY A 15 1.09 -1.70 -17.41
C GLY A 15 0.03 -2.45 -16.59
N ASN A 16 0.29 -3.71 -16.26
CA ASN A 16 -0.66 -4.52 -15.49
C ASN A 16 -0.62 -4.27 -13.98
N ASN A 17 0.30 -3.45 -13.47
CA ASN A 17 0.37 -3.13 -12.04
C ASN A 17 0.27 -1.62 -11.80
N SER A 18 -0.21 -1.27 -10.61
CA SER A 18 -0.13 0.08 -10.06
C SER A 18 0.73 0.04 -8.80
N THR A 19 1.64 1.00 -8.69
CA THR A 19 2.37 1.27 -7.44
C THR A 19 1.71 2.44 -6.75
N TYR A 20 1.30 2.22 -5.51
CA TYR A 20 0.83 3.25 -4.60
C TYR A 20 1.89 3.52 -3.55
N PHE A 21 2.21 4.78 -3.34
CA PHE A 21 2.92 5.23 -2.17
C PHE A 21 1.89 5.68 -1.15
N VAL A 22 1.96 5.14 0.05
CA VAL A 22 1.02 5.44 1.14
C VAL A 22 1.80 6.09 2.26
N ASP A 23 1.48 7.34 2.57
CA ASP A 23 1.99 8.00 3.75
C ASP A 23 1.23 7.53 5.00
N ARG A 24 1.99 7.30 6.07
CA ARG A 24 1.49 7.05 7.40
C ARG A 24 2.47 7.65 8.40
N ASP A 25 2.02 8.64 9.16
CA ASP A 25 2.79 9.26 10.24
C ASP A 25 4.18 9.72 9.76
N GLY A 26 4.26 10.27 8.53
CA GLY A 26 5.50 10.72 7.91
C GLY A 26 6.39 9.61 7.35
N ARG A 27 5.94 8.36 7.37
CA ARG A 27 6.62 7.20 6.77
C ARG A 27 5.90 6.80 5.49
N THR A 28 6.68 6.57 4.44
CA THR A 28 6.15 6.10 3.16
C THR A 28 6.22 4.58 3.06
N LEU A 29 5.08 3.97 2.78
CA LEU A 29 4.92 2.56 2.44
C LEU A 29 4.75 2.41 0.92
N LYS A 30 5.52 1.54 0.29
CA LYS A 30 5.35 1.19 -1.12
C LYS A 30 4.44 -0.03 -1.23
N VAL A 31 3.35 0.10 -1.98
CA VAL A 31 2.35 -0.96 -2.19
C VAL A 31 2.21 -1.20 -3.68
N ILE A 32 2.30 -2.45 -4.10
CA ILE A 32 2.15 -2.85 -5.50
C ILE A 32 0.88 -3.69 -5.60
N VAL A 33 -0.01 -3.29 -6.51
CA VAL A 33 -1.31 -3.94 -6.72
C VAL A 33 -1.43 -4.29 -8.20
N GLN A 34 -1.89 -5.50 -8.50
CA GLN A 34 -2.26 -5.87 -9.87
C GLN A 34 -3.53 -5.13 -10.28
N ASN A 35 -3.54 -4.59 -11.50
CA ASN A 35 -4.71 -3.94 -12.08
C ASN A 35 -5.74 -5.02 -12.44
N THR A 36 -6.77 -5.18 -11.62
CA THR A 36 -7.88 -6.13 -11.85
C THR A 36 -9.10 -5.48 -12.49
N GLY A 37 -8.97 -4.24 -12.97
CA GLY A 37 -10.09 -3.43 -13.47
C GLY A 37 -10.90 -2.73 -12.37
N ALA A 38 -10.53 -2.91 -11.09
CA ALA A 38 -11.09 -2.15 -9.97
C ALA A 38 -10.79 -0.65 -10.10
N GLU A 39 -11.64 0.17 -9.47
CA GLU A 39 -11.48 1.62 -9.41
C GLU A 39 -10.08 1.99 -8.85
N ARG A 40 -9.40 2.91 -9.52
CA ARG A 40 -8.03 3.30 -9.15
C ARG A 40 -8.08 4.32 -8.03
N LEU A 41 -7.28 4.08 -6.98
CA LEU A 41 -7.16 5.02 -5.87
C LEU A 41 -6.50 6.32 -6.34
N ALA A 42 -6.98 7.46 -5.84
CA ALA A 42 -6.45 8.78 -6.14
C ALA A 42 -5.42 9.23 -5.10
N GLU A 43 -4.56 10.18 -5.48
CA GLU A 43 -3.68 10.87 -4.51
C GLU A 43 -4.54 11.67 -3.52
N GLY A 44 -4.11 11.73 -2.26
CA GLY A 44 -4.88 12.27 -1.15
C GLY A 44 -5.99 11.34 -0.63
N GLN A 45 -6.26 10.21 -1.28
CA GLN A 45 -7.31 9.30 -0.84
C GLN A 45 -6.90 8.55 0.44
N PRO A 46 -7.73 8.54 1.51
CA PRO A 46 -7.51 7.71 2.67
C PRO A 46 -7.75 6.23 2.32
N VAL A 47 -6.87 5.36 2.80
CA VAL A 47 -6.88 3.92 2.47
C VAL A 47 -6.61 3.05 3.70
N VAL A 48 -7.09 1.81 3.63
CA VAL A 48 -6.74 0.75 4.57
C VAL A 48 -5.96 -0.32 3.83
N LEU A 49 -4.70 -0.49 4.20
CA LEU A 49 -3.88 -1.61 3.78
C LEU A 49 -4.27 -2.84 4.59
N SER A 50 -4.39 -3.99 3.93
CA SER A 50 -4.64 -5.27 4.56
C SER A 50 -3.77 -6.36 3.92
N TRP A 51 -3.25 -7.27 4.74
CA TRP A 51 -2.45 -8.40 4.27
C TRP A 51 -2.54 -9.59 5.22
N SER A 52 -2.13 -10.77 4.74
CA SER A 52 -2.06 -11.97 5.57
C SER A 52 -0.94 -11.84 6.61
N PRO A 53 -1.16 -12.21 7.88
CA PRO A 53 -0.08 -12.32 8.86
C PRO A 53 1.07 -13.21 8.37
N ASP A 54 0.77 -14.26 7.60
CA ASP A 54 1.77 -15.18 7.02
C ASP A 54 2.72 -14.48 6.03
N SER A 55 2.32 -13.32 5.50
CA SER A 55 3.15 -12.47 4.64
C SER A 55 3.97 -11.44 5.43
N THR A 56 4.12 -11.63 6.75
CA THR A 56 4.89 -10.75 7.63
C THR A 56 6.13 -11.48 8.13
N VAL A 57 7.30 -10.90 7.86
CA VAL A 57 8.58 -11.39 8.39
C VAL A 57 8.96 -10.53 9.59
N LEU A 58 9.09 -11.15 10.77
CA LEU A 58 9.57 -10.46 11.96
C LEU A 58 11.10 -10.33 11.90
N ILE A 59 11.60 -9.11 11.99
CA ILE A 59 13.03 -8.85 12.14
C ILE A 59 13.26 -8.53 13.62
N ALA A 60 14.05 -9.37 14.30
CA ALA A 60 14.47 -9.07 15.67
C ALA A 60 15.48 -7.93 15.66
N ALA A 61 15.35 -6.98 16.60
CA ALA A 61 16.42 -6.02 16.86
C ALA A 61 17.57 -6.76 17.55
N GLY A 62 18.76 -6.70 16.95
CA GLY A 62 20.00 -7.16 17.58
C GLY A 62 20.50 -6.23 18.66
#